data_AF-A0A7T3KVH8-F1
#
_entry.id   AF-A0A7T3KVH8-F1
#
_cell.length_a   1.000
_cell.length_b   1.000
_cell.length_c   1.000
_cell.angle_alpha   90.00
_cell.angle_beta   90.00
_cell.angle_gamma   90.00
#
_symmetry.space_group_name_H-M   'P 1'
#
loop_
_entity.id
_entity.type
_entity.pdbx_description
1 polymer ?
#
loop_
_entity_poly.entity_id
_entity_poly.type
_entity_poly.pdbx_seq_one_letter_code
_entity_poly.pdbx_strand_id
1 'polypeptide(L)'
;MDRIGLITALVALAAVGGCLAAPGPGGDGATPTASATPTATPTGTPDSSPSTATPTAAPPNASPTPNPTPTDGNTVDYAELPPDSQAAFDDALDGQISFVPDSPYVEGNHTTEAAGPFRDHAFVRKDGQRYRIAVAMDGPLYASYSIYADPASPGENASVTAYANLSADVREEVRWAVENGSHDVPTGKWDSLPQELGDTTYVRYDDATYRMSYAVGDYWAERMTVEPVDSSG
;
A
#
# COMPACT_ATOMS: atom_id res chain seq x y z
N MET A 1 -44.04 -18.36 -10.81
CA MET A 1 -43.39 -17.34 -9.96
C MET A 1 -42.29 -16.72 -10.79
N ASP A 2 -42.72 -15.74 -11.58
CA ASP A 2 -41.94 -15.04 -12.58
C ASP A 2 -41.03 -14.00 -11.91
N ARG A 3 -39.76 -13.94 -12.31
CA ARG A 3 -38.91 -12.77 -12.08
C ARG A 3 -38.40 -12.28 -13.42
N ILE A 4 -39.11 -11.26 -13.89
CA ILE A 4 -38.86 -10.45 -15.07
C ILE A 4 -37.50 -9.75 -14.92
N GLY A 5 -36.57 -10.08 -15.81
CA GLY A 5 -35.30 -9.38 -15.98
C GLY A 5 -35.52 -8.09 -16.75
N LEU A 6 -35.07 -6.98 -16.18
CA LEU A 6 -35.08 -5.65 -16.78
C LEU A 6 -33.71 -5.02 -16.54
N ILE A 7 -32.83 -5.04 -17.54
CA ILE A 7 -31.68 -4.12 -17.59
C ILE A 7 -31.72 -3.46 -18.96
N THR A 8 -32.13 -2.20 -18.90
CA THR A 8 -32.25 -1.23 -19.98
C THR A 8 -30.86 -0.84 -20.48
N ALA A 9 -30.62 -1.03 -21.78
CA ALA A 9 -29.48 -0.48 -22.50
C ALA A 9 -29.78 0.95 -22.97
N LEU A 10 -28.88 1.90 -22.69
CA LEU A 10 -28.82 3.27 -23.21
C LEU A 10 -27.43 3.80 -22.77
N VAL A 11 -26.57 4.50 -23.52
CA VAL A 11 -26.65 5.32 -24.72
C VAL A 11 -25.27 5.29 -25.38
N ALA A 12 -25.20 5.15 -26.70
CA ALA A 12 -24.06 5.60 -27.50
C ALA A 12 -24.54 6.76 -28.38
N LEU A 13 -23.89 7.92 -28.29
CA LEU A 13 -24.07 9.02 -29.24
C LEU A 13 -22.70 9.63 -29.57
N ALA A 14 -22.28 9.41 -30.80
CA ALA A 14 -21.15 10.08 -31.44
C ALA A 14 -21.67 10.80 -32.68
N ALA A 15 -21.34 12.09 -32.85
CA ALA A 15 -21.00 12.76 -34.13
C ALA A 15 -20.91 14.28 -33.92
N VAL A 16 -19.72 14.88 -34.06
CA VAL A 16 -19.24 15.65 -35.24
C VAL A 16 -19.86 17.04 -35.39
N GLY A 17 -19.01 18.07 -35.36
CA GLY A 17 -19.35 19.41 -35.83
C GLY A 17 -18.21 20.41 -35.62
N GLY A 18 -17.28 20.50 -36.58
CA GLY A 18 -16.31 21.58 -36.65
C GLY A 18 -16.93 22.88 -37.19
N CYS A 19 -16.32 24.01 -36.86
CA CYS A 19 -16.44 25.22 -37.69
C CYS A 19 -15.13 26.00 -37.69
N LEU A 20 -14.74 26.39 -38.90
CA LEU A 20 -13.58 27.16 -39.28
C LEU A 20 -13.73 28.66 -38.97
N ALA A 21 -12.58 29.31 -38.95
CA ALA A 21 -12.28 30.73 -38.78
C ALA A 21 -13.13 31.74 -39.58
N ALA A 22 -13.20 32.98 -39.07
CA ALA A 22 -13.20 34.20 -39.88
C ALA A 22 -12.54 35.38 -39.12
N PRO A 23 -11.70 36.21 -39.78
CA PRO A 23 -10.98 37.34 -39.19
C PRO A 23 -11.77 38.67 -39.30
N GLY A 24 -11.51 39.61 -38.39
CA GLY A 24 -12.06 40.97 -38.41
C GLY A 24 -11.02 42.01 -37.95
N PRO A 25 -10.84 43.13 -38.68
CA PRO A 25 -9.71 44.06 -38.51
C PRO A 25 -10.06 45.31 -37.68
N GLY A 26 -9.00 45.99 -37.20
CA GLY A 26 -8.98 47.45 -37.02
C GLY A 26 -9.33 47.96 -35.63
N GLY A 27 -8.41 48.72 -35.03
CA GLY A 27 -8.65 49.44 -33.79
C GLY A 27 -7.36 49.99 -33.21
N ASP A 28 -6.87 51.09 -33.80
CA ASP A 28 -5.70 51.85 -33.41
C ASP A 28 -5.71 52.32 -31.94
N GLY A 29 -4.50 52.41 -31.38
CA GLY A 29 -4.13 53.53 -30.51
C GLY A 29 -4.31 53.31 -29.01
N ALA A 30 -3.19 53.00 -28.32
CA ALA A 30 -2.58 53.92 -27.35
C ALA A 30 -1.45 53.21 -26.58
N THR A 31 -0.25 53.75 -26.69
CA THR A 31 0.85 53.63 -25.71
C THR A 31 1.23 55.09 -25.43
N PRO A 32 1.40 55.56 -24.16
CA PRO A 32 2.59 55.18 -23.41
C PRO A 32 2.49 55.10 -21.87
N THR A 33 3.41 54.29 -21.33
CA THR A 33 4.21 54.49 -20.11
C THR A 33 3.51 54.70 -18.76
N ALA A 34 3.59 53.67 -17.92
CA ALA A 34 3.85 53.84 -16.49
C ALA A 34 4.90 52.82 -16.04
N SER A 35 6.07 53.34 -15.70
CA SER A 35 7.16 52.63 -15.02
C SER A 35 6.72 52.38 -13.58
N ALA A 36 6.62 51.10 -13.19
CA ALA A 36 6.48 50.70 -11.80
C ALA A 36 7.76 49.97 -11.39
N THR A 37 8.44 50.57 -10.43
CA THR A 37 9.61 50.07 -9.69
C THR A 37 9.35 48.66 -9.15
N PRO A 38 10.26 47.68 -9.34
CA PRO A 38 10.15 46.40 -8.65
C PRO A 38 10.52 46.59 -7.17
N THR A 39 9.53 46.48 -6.29
CA THR A 39 9.76 46.36 -4.85
C THR A 39 10.22 44.93 -4.57
N ALA A 40 11.49 44.79 -4.17
CA ALA A 40 12.03 43.56 -3.61
C ALA A 40 11.48 43.34 -2.19
N THR A 41 10.79 42.21 -1.96
CA THR A 41 10.41 41.73 -0.63
C THR A 41 10.33 40.19 -0.65
N PRO A 42 10.58 39.54 0.49
CA PRO A 42 11.79 38.79 0.80
C PRO A 42 11.77 37.33 0.31
N THR A 43 12.97 36.78 0.17
CA THR A 43 13.25 35.36 -0.07
C THR A 43 12.75 34.52 1.12
N GLY A 44 11.50 34.06 1.05
CA GLY A 44 11.03 32.94 1.85
C GLY A 44 11.57 31.66 1.22
N THR A 45 12.67 31.14 1.75
CA THR A 45 13.15 29.79 1.44
C THR A 45 12.00 28.81 1.68
N PRO A 46 11.56 28.01 0.71
CA PRO A 46 10.82 26.80 1.04
C PRO A 46 11.77 25.94 1.85
N ASP A 47 11.52 25.86 3.15
CA ASP A 47 12.13 24.89 4.03
C ASP A 47 11.62 23.52 3.58
N SER A 48 12.28 22.95 2.57
CA SER A 48 12.22 21.53 2.27
C SER A 48 12.98 20.81 3.37
N SER A 49 12.41 20.82 4.57
CA SER A 49 12.84 19.91 5.61
C SER A 49 12.47 18.51 5.11
N PRO A 50 13.44 17.63 4.83
CA PRO A 50 13.13 16.25 4.55
C PRO A 50 12.37 15.74 5.77
N SER A 51 11.15 15.22 5.57
CA SER A 51 10.48 14.41 6.59
C SER A 51 11.46 13.32 6.97
N THR A 52 12.15 13.55 8.08
CA THR A 52 13.09 12.60 8.64
C THR A 52 12.19 11.51 9.19
N ALA A 53 11.96 10.46 8.39
CA ALA A 53 11.28 9.27 8.82
C ALA A 53 11.93 8.88 10.15
N THR A 54 11.19 9.06 11.24
CA THR A 54 11.68 8.65 12.54
C THR A 54 11.82 7.14 12.43
N PRO A 55 13.01 6.56 12.67
CA PRO A 55 13.15 5.11 12.67
C PRO A 55 12.10 4.56 13.63
N THR A 56 11.16 3.77 13.11
CA THR A 56 10.21 3.02 13.93
C THR A 56 11.05 2.22 14.91
N ALA A 57 10.98 2.61 16.18
CA ALA A 57 11.71 1.92 17.23
C ALA A 57 11.33 0.44 17.16
N ALA A 58 12.35 -0.43 17.11
CA ALA A 58 12.12 -1.85 17.32
C ALA A 58 11.23 -2.01 18.58
N PRO A 59 10.20 -2.87 18.54
CA PRO A 59 9.29 -3.01 19.67
C PRO A 59 10.11 -3.22 20.96
N PRO A 60 9.72 -2.58 22.08
CA PRO A 60 10.43 -2.78 23.34
C PRO A 60 10.51 -4.28 23.58
N ASN A 61 11.73 -4.78 23.80
CA ASN A 61 12.00 -6.18 24.12
C ASN A 61 11.15 -6.53 25.35
N ALA A 62 9.98 -7.10 25.12
CA ALA A 62 8.99 -7.33 26.15
C ALA A 62 9.60 -8.34 27.12
N SER A 63 9.59 -8.01 28.41
CA SER A 63 9.88 -8.97 29.47
C SER A 63 9.11 -10.26 29.18
N PRO A 64 9.73 -11.45 29.28
CA PRO A 64 9.07 -12.69 28.90
C PRO A 64 7.75 -12.81 29.65
N THR A 65 6.66 -12.81 28.91
CA THR A 65 5.33 -13.08 29.45
C THR A 65 5.38 -14.46 30.09
N PRO A 66 4.85 -14.65 31.31
CA PRO A 66 4.80 -15.97 31.92
C PRO A 66 4.16 -16.95 30.93
N ASN A 67 4.79 -18.12 30.79
CA ASN A 67 4.29 -19.18 29.92
C ASN A 67 2.85 -19.51 30.34
N PRO A 68 1.83 -19.34 29.48
CA PRO A 68 0.46 -19.57 29.86
C PRO A 68 0.27 -21.03 30.29
N THR A 69 -0.50 -21.27 31.34
CA THR A 69 -0.95 -22.62 31.67
C THR A 69 -2.11 -23.01 30.75
N PRO A 70 -2.17 -24.24 30.23
CA PRO A 70 -3.31 -24.69 29.43
C PRO A 70 -4.63 -24.67 30.22
N THR A 71 -5.67 -24.09 29.63
CA THR A 71 -7.05 -24.04 30.13
C THR A 71 -8.01 -24.21 28.95
N ASP A 72 -9.26 -24.56 29.18
CA ASP A 72 -10.24 -24.66 28.09
C ASP A 72 -10.48 -23.30 27.38
N GLY A 73 -10.25 -22.18 28.06
CA GLY A 73 -10.43 -20.83 27.48
C GLY A 73 -9.30 -20.36 26.56
N ASN A 74 -8.12 -20.99 26.60
CA ASN A 74 -6.97 -20.66 25.75
C ASN A 74 -6.48 -21.85 24.91
N THR A 75 -7.29 -22.91 24.83
CA THR A 75 -7.03 -24.12 24.04
C THR A 75 -8.15 -24.29 23.02
N VAL A 76 -7.79 -24.49 21.75
CA VAL A 76 -8.73 -24.84 20.68
C VAL A 76 -8.57 -26.30 20.28
N ASP A 77 -9.66 -26.97 19.96
CA ASP A 77 -9.60 -28.32 19.41
C ASP A 77 -9.18 -28.26 17.93
N TYR A 78 -8.22 -29.11 17.53
CA TYR A 78 -7.69 -29.14 16.16
C TYR A 78 -8.81 -29.28 15.11
N ALA A 79 -9.83 -30.09 15.40
CA ALA A 79 -10.97 -30.30 14.51
C ALA A 79 -11.88 -29.06 14.33
N GLU A 80 -11.78 -28.07 15.22
CA GLU A 80 -12.51 -26.81 15.14
C GLU A 80 -11.75 -25.73 14.34
N LEU A 81 -10.47 -25.96 14.05
CA LEU A 81 -9.67 -25.07 13.21
C LEU A 81 -10.19 -25.09 11.75
N PRO A 82 -10.20 -23.95 11.05
CA PRO A 82 -10.39 -23.91 9.60
C PRO A 82 -9.38 -24.80 8.86
N PRO A 83 -9.70 -25.35 7.67
CA PRO A 83 -8.78 -26.21 6.92
C PRO A 83 -7.39 -25.63 6.67
N ASP A 84 -7.30 -24.34 6.35
CA ASP A 84 -6.01 -23.67 6.11
C ASP A 84 -5.19 -23.54 7.41
N SER A 85 -5.85 -23.28 8.54
CA SER A 85 -5.20 -23.28 9.86
C SER A 85 -4.78 -24.69 10.28
N GLN A 86 -5.55 -25.73 9.95
CA GLN A 86 -5.15 -27.12 10.18
C GLN A 86 -3.87 -27.47 9.42
N ALA A 87 -3.79 -27.12 8.13
CA ALA A 87 -2.60 -27.32 7.32
C ALA A 87 -1.40 -26.54 7.87
N ALA A 88 -1.59 -25.28 8.28
CA ALA A 88 -0.55 -24.48 8.91
C ALA A 88 -0.05 -25.10 10.23
N PHE A 89 -0.96 -25.59 11.08
CA PHE A 89 -0.58 -26.29 12.30
C PHE A 89 0.23 -27.56 12.00
N ASP A 90 -0.18 -28.34 11.01
CA ASP A 90 0.49 -29.57 10.62
C ASP A 90 1.89 -29.30 10.08
N ASP A 91 2.07 -28.34 9.18
CA ASP A 91 3.40 -27.93 8.69
C ASP A 91 4.28 -27.39 9.83
N ALA A 92 3.67 -26.73 10.82
CA ALA A 92 4.38 -26.18 11.97
C ALA A 92 4.85 -27.23 12.99
N LEU A 93 4.35 -28.48 12.90
CA LEU A 93 4.90 -29.60 13.66
C LEU A 93 6.29 -30.01 13.15
N ASP A 94 6.58 -29.77 11.86
CA ASP A 94 7.87 -30.09 11.24
C ASP A 94 8.89 -28.95 11.37
N GLY A 95 8.46 -27.76 11.80
CA GLY A 95 9.35 -26.63 12.05
C GLY A 95 8.63 -25.30 12.13
N GLN A 96 9.40 -24.21 12.14
CA GLN A 96 8.82 -22.87 12.10
C GLN A 96 8.21 -22.59 10.72
N ILE A 97 6.98 -22.09 10.69
CA ILE A 97 6.34 -21.59 9.48
C ILE A 97 6.16 -20.07 9.53
N SER A 98 5.81 -19.47 8.39
CA SER A 98 5.44 -18.05 8.28
C SER A 98 4.06 -17.90 7.67
N PHE A 99 3.31 -16.92 8.17
CA PHE A 99 2.07 -16.43 7.57
C PHE A 99 2.37 -15.14 6.82
N VAL A 100 2.14 -15.15 5.51
CA VAL A 100 2.52 -14.06 4.61
C VAL A 100 1.29 -13.44 3.93
N PRO A 101 1.36 -12.18 3.46
CA PRO A 101 0.29 -11.57 2.67
C PRO A 101 -0.01 -12.36 1.41
N ASP A 102 -1.30 -12.44 1.05
CA ASP A 102 -1.71 -12.97 -0.26
C ASP A 102 -1.32 -11.98 -1.37
N SER A 103 -0.17 -12.22 -1.98
CA SER A 103 0.40 -11.38 -3.02
C SER A 103 1.21 -12.22 -4.00
N PRO A 104 1.12 -11.94 -5.32
CA PRO A 104 1.92 -12.65 -6.32
C PRO A 104 3.43 -12.34 -6.21
N TYR A 105 3.80 -11.36 -5.39
CA TYR A 105 5.19 -10.96 -5.15
C TYR A 105 5.76 -11.51 -3.84
N VAL A 106 4.96 -12.22 -3.05
CA VAL A 106 5.39 -12.79 -1.78
C VAL A 106 5.28 -14.31 -1.86
N GLU A 107 6.40 -14.99 -1.60
CA GLU A 107 6.43 -16.45 -1.52
C GLU A 107 5.96 -16.93 -0.15
N GLY A 108 5.05 -17.92 -0.13
CA GLY A 108 4.64 -18.61 1.09
C GLY A 108 3.47 -19.55 0.85
N ASN A 109 3.27 -20.47 1.81
CA ASN A 109 2.24 -21.51 1.72
C ASN A 109 1.02 -21.22 2.60
N HIS A 110 1.12 -20.24 3.50
CA HIS A 110 0.09 -19.93 4.48
C HIS A 110 -0.18 -18.43 4.50
N THR A 111 -1.45 -18.04 4.35
CA THR A 111 -1.86 -16.63 4.34
C THR A 111 -2.06 -16.10 5.76
N THR A 112 -2.16 -14.78 5.88
CA THR A 112 -2.36 -14.09 7.18
C THR A 112 -3.66 -14.47 7.89
N GLU A 113 -4.67 -14.94 7.14
CA GLU A 113 -5.96 -15.38 7.64
C GLU A 113 -5.84 -16.73 8.38
N ALA A 114 -4.98 -17.62 7.89
CA ALA A 114 -4.74 -18.92 8.52
C ALA A 114 -4.15 -18.79 9.93
N ALA A 115 -3.49 -17.66 10.23
CA ALA A 115 -2.93 -17.33 11.54
C ALA A 115 -4.00 -17.01 12.59
N GLY A 116 -5.21 -16.62 12.17
CA GLY A 116 -6.25 -16.05 13.03
C GLY A 116 -6.49 -16.82 14.34
N PRO A 117 -6.83 -18.12 14.29
CA PRO A 117 -7.05 -18.93 15.50
C PRO A 117 -5.86 -18.99 16.45
N PHE A 118 -4.63 -18.89 15.93
CA PHE A 118 -3.40 -18.99 16.73
C PHE A 118 -3.03 -17.71 17.46
N ARG A 119 -3.67 -16.58 17.13
CA ARG A 119 -3.54 -15.31 17.87
C ARG A 119 -4.39 -15.32 19.14
N ASP A 120 -5.53 -16.01 19.09
CA ASP A 120 -6.52 -16.04 20.18
C ASP A 120 -6.30 -17.22 21.14
N HIS A 121 -5.62 -18.28 20.69
CA HIS A 121 -5.39 -19.49 21.47
C HIS A 121 -3.90 -19.81 21.62
N ALA A 122 -3.47 -20.06 22.86
CA ALA A 122 -2.08 -20.43 23.16
C ALA A 122 -1.80 -21.92 22.96
N PHE A 123 -2.85 -22.74 22.83
CA PHE A 123 -2.75 -24.19 22.72
C PHE A 123 -3.70 -24.76 21.69
N VAL A 124 -3.29 -25.85 21.05
CA VAL A 124 -4.13 -26.71 20.22
C VAL A 124 -4.16 -28.10 20.82
N ARG A 125 -5.34 -28.70 20.90
CA ARG A 125 -5.52 -30.10 21.30
C ARG A 125 -5.76 -30.97 20.05
N LYS A 126 -4.87 -31.92 19.79
CA LYS A 126 -4.93 -32.87 18.67
C LYS A 126 -4.70 -34.27 19.20
N ASP A 127 -5.62 -35.19 18.91
CA ASP A 127 -5.56 -36.61 19.31
C ASP A 127 -5.32 -36.84 20.82
N GLY A 128 -5.91 -35.97 21.66
CA GLY A 128 -5.75 -36.02 23.11
C GLY A 128 -4.43 -35.45 23.65
N GLN A 129 -3.47 -35.15 22.76
CA GLN A 129 -2.23 -34.44 23.08
C GLN A 129 -2.44 -32.92 22.96
N ARG A 130 -1.79 -32.16 23.85
CA ARG A 130 -1.78 -30.69 23.77
C ARG A 130 -0.46 -30.21 23.18
N TYR A 131 -0.58 -29.18 22.37
CA TYR A 131 0.53 -28.50 21.73
C TYR A 131 0.46 -27.03 22.07
N ARG A 132 1.60 -26.45 22.44
CA ARG A 132 1.77 -25.02 22.64
C ARG A 132 2.03 -24.37 21.29
N ILE A 133 1.35 -23.27 21.06
CA ILE A 133 1.57 -22.40 19.93
C ILE A 133 2.36 -21.17 20.40
N ALA A 134 3.37 -20.78 19.64
CA ALA A 134 3.99 -19.48 19.77
C ALA A 134 3.94 -18.78 18.42
N VAL A 135 3.25 -17.64 18.37
CA VAL A 135 3.21 -16.74 17.21
C VAL A 135 4.01 -15.49 17.54
N ALA A 136 4.92 -15.11 16.65
CA ALA A 136 5.75 -13.91 16.79
C ALA A 136 5.70 -13.06 15.51
N MET A 137 5.58 -11.73 15.67
CA MET A 137 5.66 -10.76 14.56
C MET A 137 7.12 -10.40 14.27
N ASP A 138 7.93 -11.41 13.97
CA ASP A 138 9.38 -11.29 13.78
C ASP A 138 9.85 -11.97 12.48
N GLY A 139 8.92 -12.21 11.56
CA GLY A 139 9.21 -12.67 10.20
C GLY A 139 9.70 -11.52 9.30
N PRO A 140 9.79 -11.77 7.98
CA PRO A 140 10.13 -10.72 7.02
C PRO A 140 9.14 -9.55 7.07
N LEU A 141 9.66 -8.33 6.88
CA LEU A 141 8.84 -7.14 6.69
C LEU A 141 8.54 -6.98 5.20
N TYR A 142 7.28 -6.80 4.85
CA TYR A 142 6.83 -6.50 3.50
C TYR A 142 6.16 -5.14 3.44
N ALA A 143 6.39 -4.39 2.36
CA ALA A 143 5.80 -3.08 2.14
C ALA A 143 4.77 -3.11 1.00
N SER A 144 3.72 -2.31 1.13
CA SER A 144 2.78 -1.90 0.09
C SER A 144 2.75 -0.38 -0.01
N TYR A 145 2.31 0.13 -1.16
CA TYR A 145 2.29 1.57 -1.41
C TYR A 145 0.99 1.99 -2.08
N SER A 146 0.37 3.05 -1.60
CA SER A 146 -0.68 3.75 -2.36
C SER A 146 -0.04 4.97 -3.00
N ILE A 147 -0.06 5.07 -4.32
CA ILE A 147 0.45 6.20 -5.09
C ILE A 147 -0.73 7.10 -5.46
N TYR A 148 -0.62 8.39 -5.19
CA TYR A 148 -1.63 9.39 -5.52
C TYR A 148 -1.07 10.38 -6.54
N ALA A 149 -1.91 10.78 -7.50
CA ALA A 149 -1.56 11.74 -8.53
C ALA A 149 -2.67 12.80 -8.65
N ASP A 150 -2.42 13.97 -8.07
CA ASP A 150 -3.38 15.09 -8.10
C ASP A 150 -2.98 16.10 -9.17
N PRO A 151 -3.90 16.54 -10.05
CA PRO A 151 -3.62 17.63 -10.99
C PRO A 151 -3.07 18.86 -10.27
N ALA A 152 -1.97 19.43 -10.79
CA ALA A 152 -1.28 20.54 -10.17
C ALA A 152 -0.73 21.53 -11.20
N SER A 153 -0.57 22.78 -10.78
CA SER A 153 0.12 23.83 -11.54
C SER A 153 1.29 24.34 -10.70
N PRO A 154 2.44 23.65 -10.74
CA PRO A 154 3.60 24.07 -9.96
C PRO A 154 4.10 25.46 -10.40
N GLY A 155 4.72 26.19 -9.47
CA GLY A 155 5.38 27.46 -9.77
C GLY A 155 6.57 27.27 -10.73
N GLU A 156 7.03 28.36 -11.34
CA GLU A 156 8.07 28.37 -12.39
C GLU A 156 9.39 27.69 -11.99
N ASN A 157 9.69 27.63 -10.70
CA ASN A 157 10.94 27.05 -10.17
C ASN A 157 10.77 25.61 -9.62
N ALA A 158 9.60 24.99 -9.75
CA ALA A 158 9.43 23.62 -9.26
C ALA A 158 10.13 22.62 -10.20
N SER A 159 10.78 21.62 -9.61
CA SER A 159 11.31 20.48 -10.37
C SER A 159 10.14 19.62 -10.84
N VAL A 160 10.07 19.37 -12.15
CA VAL A 160 9.05 18.51 -12.76
C VAL A 160 9.75 17.38 -13.52
N THR A 161 9.50 16.15 -13.09
CA THR A 161 10.02 14.95 -13.74
C THR A 161 9.14 14.62 -14.95
N ALA A 162 9.75 14.45 -16.12
CA ALA A 162 9.01 13.95 -17.28
C ALA A 162 8.65 12.48 -17.06
N TYR A 163 7.40 12.08 -17.31
CA TYR A 163 6.95 10.70 -17.16
C TYR A 163 7.85 9.70 -17.92
N ALA A 164 8.35 10.07 -19.10
CA ALA A 164 9.23 9.23 -19.89
C ALA A 164 10.60 8.94 -19.25
N ASN A 165 11.01 9.73 -18.24
CA ASN A 165 12.26 9.54 -17.51
C ASN A 165 12.14 8.56 -16.34
N LEU A 166 10.91 8.15 -15.98
CA LEU A 166 10.69 7.13 -14.97
C LEU A 166 11.02 5.74 -15.55
N SER A 167 11.47 4.82 -14.71
CA SER A 167 11.67 3.42 -15.06
C SER A 167 10.39 2.76 -15.57
N ALA A 168 10.49 1.66 -16.33
CA ALA A 168 9.31 0.97 -16.86
C ALA A 168 8.36 0.50 -15.73
N ASP A 169 8.92 -0.05 -14.66
CA ASP A 169 8.16 -0.57 -13.53
C ASP A 169 7.44 0.54 -12.76
N VAL A 170 8.02 1.74 -12.64
CA VAL A 170 7.39 2.89 -11.97
C VAL A 170 6.37 3.58 -12.88
N ARG A 171 6.66 3.67 -14.19
CA ARG A 171 5.79 4.33 -15.17
C ARG A 171 4.39 3.76 -15.16
N GLU A 172 4.28 2.44 -15.19
CA GLU A 172 2.98 1.78 -15.22
C GLU A 172 2.13 2.18 -14.00
N GLU A 173 2.69 2.11 -12.80
CA GLU A 173 1.98 2.48 -11.56
C GLU A 173 1.60 3.96 -11.51
N VAL A 174 2.50 4.85 -11.95
CA VAL A 174 2.24 6.29 -12.03
C VAL A 174 1.14 6.60 -13.05
N ARG A 175 1.12 5.92 -14.20
CA ARG A 175 0.04 6.08 -15.18
C ARG A 175 -1.29 5.69 -14.57
N TRP A 176 -1.37 4.53 -13.92
CA TRP A 176 -2.60 4.11 -13.25
C TRP A 176 -3.07 5.15 -12.23
N ALA A 177 -2.16 5.70 -11.43
CA ALA A 177 -2.50 6.75 -10.47
C ALA A 177 -2.97 8.03 -11.15
N VAL A 178 -2.33 8.47 -12.23
CA VAL A 178 -2.72 9.66 -13.00
C VAL A 178 -4.12 9.51 -13.61
N GLU A 179 -4.43 8.33 -14.15
CA GLU A 179 -5.69 8.07 -14.84
C GLU A 179 -6.87 7.85 -13.88
N ASN A 180 -6.61 7.34 -12.66
CA ASN A 180 -7.65 6.96 -11.69
C ASN A 180 -7.64 7.81 -10.40
N GLY A 181 -6.71 8.75 -10.26
CA GLY A 181 -6.44 9.53 -9.06
C GLY A 181 -5.51 8.85 -8.05
N SER A 182 -5.54 7.51 -7.99
CA SER A 182 -4.63 6.72 -7.15
C SER A 182 -4.40 5.32 -7.71
N HIS A 183 -3.33 4.67 -7.26
CA HIS A 183 -3.02 3.27 -7.55
C HIS A 183 -2.38 2.58 -6.35
N ASP A 184 -2.89 1.41 -6.00
CA ASP A 184 -2.34 0.59 -4.92
C ASP A 184 -1.37 -0.45 -5.48
N VAL A 185 -0.13 -0.34 -5.02
CA VAL A 185 0.96 -1.29 -5.26
C VAL A 185 0.89 -2.39 -4.21
N PRO A 186 0.66 -3.66 -4.62
CA PRO A 186 0.48 -4.76 -3.69
C PRO A 186 1.74 -5.05 -2.87
N THR A 187 1.53 -5.63 -1.70
CA THR A 187 2.57 -5.98 -0.74
C THR A 187 3.66 -6.85 -1.38
N GLY A 188 4.93 -6.51 -1.13
CA GLY A 188 6.08 -7.27 -1.60
C GLY A 188 6.48 -7.03 -3.05
N LYS A 189 5.74 -6.22 -3.82
CA LYS A 189 6.19 -5.84 -5.18
C LYS A 189 7.52 -5.09 -5.15
N TRP A 190 7.70 -4.23 -4.15
CA TRP A 190 8.93 -3.49 -3.90
C TRP A 190 9.35 -3.65 -2.45
N ASP A 191 10.63 -3.93 -2.22
CA ASP A 191 11.22 -3.97 -0.87
C ASP A 191 11.24 -2.58 -0.22
N SER A 192 11.27 -1.53 -1.04
CA SER A 192 11.23 -0.13 -0.62
C SER A 192 10.66 0.73 -1.74
N LEU A 193 10.12 1.91 -1.41
CA LEU A 193 9.63 2.85 -2.42
C LEU A 193 10.74 3.15 -3.45
N PRO A 194 10.46 2.99 -4.76
CA PRO A 194 11.42 3.33 -5.80
C PRO A 194 11.94 4.75 -5.62
N GLN A 195 13.25 4.91 -5.64
CA GLN A 195 13.91 6.20 -5.38
C GLN A 195 13.36 7.31 -6.30
N GLU A 196 13.06 7.00 -7.56
CA GLU A 196 12.47 7.91 -8.53
C GLU A 196 11.17 8.56 -8.04
N LEU A 197 10.33 7.81 -7.31
CA LEU A 197 9.10 8.33 -6.70
C LEU A 197 9.37 9.12 -5.42
N GLY A 198 10.35 8.71 -4.62
CA GLY A 198 10.77 9.45 -3.42
C GLY A 198 11.37 10.82 -3.75
N ASP A 199 12.06 10.93 -4.89
CA ASP A 199 12.72 12.16 -5.34
C ASP A 199 11.81 13.06 -6.20
N THR A 200 10.67 12.54 -6.67
CA THR A 200 9.77 13.26 -7.58
C THR A 200 8.56 13.83 -6.87
N THR A 201 8.47 15.15 -6.81
CA THR A 201 7.26 15.85 -6.31
C THR A 201 6.20 16.05 -7.39
N TYR A 202 6.63 16.26 -8.64
CA TYR A 202 5.73 16.52 -9.76
C TYR A 202 6.11 15.67 -10.97
N VAL A 203 5.11 15.04 -11.60
CA VAL A 203 5.26 14.31 -12.87
C VAL A 203 4.50 15.04 -13.97
N ARG A 204 5.14 15.20 -15.14
CA ARG A 204 4.46 15.65 -16.36
C ARG A 204 4.01 14.46 -17.20
N TYR A 205 2.70 14.36 -17.46
CA TYR A 205 2.06 13.32 -18.27
C TYR A 205 0.99 13.97 -19.15
N ASP A 206 1.02 13.68 -20.46
CA ASP A 206 0.07 14.18 -21.47
C ASP A 206 -0.26 15.68 -21.33
N ASP A 207 0.79 16.51 -21.40
CA ASP A 207 0.76 17.98 -21.25
C ASP A 207 0.26 18.55 -19.91
N ALA A 208 -0.26 17.71 -19.01
CA ALA A 208 -0.62 18.07 -17.65
C ALA A 208 0.50 17.76 -16.65
N THR A 209 0.45 18.42 -15.49
CA THR A 209 1.37 18.15 -14.37
C THR A 209 0.59 17.66 -13.18
N TYR A 210 1.10 16.63 -12.53
CA TYR A 210 0.48 15.99 -11.38
C TYR A 210 1.44 16.07 -10.21
N ARG A 211 0.91 16.42 -9.05
CA ARG A 211 1.63 16.30 -7.78
C ARG A 211 1.55 14.85 -7.34
N MET A 212 2.71 14.24 -7.13
CA MET A 212 2.80 12.89 -6.62
C MET A 212 2.80 12.92 -5.09
N SER A 213 2.11 11.98 -4.49
CA SER A 213 2.27 11.65 -3.07
C SER A 213 2.03 10.16 -2.87
N TYR A 214 2.38 9.64 -1.70
CA TYR A 214 2.26 8.22 -1.41
C TYR A 214 1.96 7.95 0.07
N ALA A 215 1.29 6.83 0.31
CA ALA A 215 1.16 6.22 1.65
C ALA A 215 1.90 4.88 1.65
N VAL A 216 2.48 4.53 2.79
CA VAL A 216 3.22 3.26 2.98
C VAL A 216 2.43 2.38 3.93
N GLY A 217 2.24 1.12 3.56
CA GLY A 217 1.71 0.07 4.42
C GLY A 217 2.80 -0.95 4.71
N ASP A 218 3.22 -1.04 5.97
CA ASP A 218 4.20 -2.03 6.43
C ASP A 218 3.49 -3.23 7.06
N TYR A 219 3.92 -4.45 6.70
CA TYR A 219 3.40 -5.69 7.23
C TYR A 219 4.54 -6.60 7.69
N TRP A 220 4.63 -6.83 9.00
CA TRP A 220 5.51 -7.86 9.57
C TRP A 220 4.84 -9.22 9.49
N ALA A 221 5.47 -10.15 8.76
CA ALA A 221 5.00 -11.52 8.73
C ALA A 221 5.07 -12.16 10.11
N GLU A 222 4.05 -12.97 10.40
CA GLU A 222 3.99 -13.74 11.63
C GLU A 222 4.69 -15.08 11.42
N ARG A 223 5.51 -15.49 12.37
CA ARG A 223 6.09 -16.83 12.41
C ARG A 223 5.46 -17.63 13.52
N MET A 224 5.21 -18.91 13.25
CA MET A 224 4.62 -19.83 14.21
C MET A 224 5.50 -21.04 14.43
N THR A 225 5.59 -21.45 15.70
CA THR A 225 6.17 -22.73 16.11
C THR A 225 5.16 -23.50 16.96
N VAL A 226 5.19 -24.83 16.83
CA VAL A 226 4.34 -25.74 17.60
C VAL A 226 5.22 -26.70 18.39
N GLU A 227 4.96 -26.81 19.69
CA GLU A 227 5.71 -27.70 20.59
C GLU A 227 4.75 -28.58 21.40
N PRO A 228 5.01 -29.88 21.56
CA PRO A 228 4.20 -30.72 22.45
C PRO A 228 4.34 -30.25 23.91
N VAL A 229 3.22 -30.20 24.63
CA VAL A 229 3.22 -29.93 26.08
C VAL A 229 3.26 -31.26 26.81
N ASP A 230 4.31 -31.47 27.60
CA ASP A 230 4.34 -32.61 28.50
C ASP A 230 3.14 -32.56 29.44
N SER A 231 2.39 -33.65 29.50
CA SER A 231 1.35 -33.79 30.51
C SER A 231 2.06 -33.96 31.85
N SER A 232 2.31 -32.86 32.56
CA SER A 232 2.67 -32.94 33.98
C SER A 232 1.47 -33.57 34.69
N GLY A 233 1.59 -34.88 34.94
CA GLY A 233 0.62 -35.67 35.71
C GLY A 233 0.53 -35.23 37.17
#